data_AF-A0A7C8I2G5-F1
#
_entry.id   AF-A0A7C8I2G5-F1
#
_cell.length_a   1.000
_cell.length_b   1.000
_cell.length_c   1.000
_cell.angle_alpha   90.00
_cell.angle_beta   90.00
_cell.angle_gamma   90.00
#
_symmetry.space_group_name_H-M   'P 1'
#
loop_
_entity.id
_entity.type
_entity.pdbx_description
1 polymer ?
#
loop_
_entity_poly.entity_id
_entity_poly.type
_entity_poly.pdbx_seq_one_letter_code
_entity_poly.pdbx_strand_id
1 'polypeptide(L)'
;LPQTITLDVGGRKFRTAKATLEHGSGWFRTQLSSPKFSTPDADGSYFLDADPDLFAHLLRFMRRPDTFPLFWDRVRGFDFDLYARLEREAAFFQVCGLVEWIQRRQYLKAVTVTVHKPVVQDVMSMSSDATQRVDQDVERLVVLQSRQVYVCPRNVAQHRCARSSVG
;
A
#
# COMPACT_ATOMS: atom_id res chain seq x y z
N LEU A 1 -21.43 -24.15 19.10
CA LEU A 1 -21.01 -22.74 18.96
C LEU A 1 -22.07 -21.95 18.19
N PRO A 2 -22.37 -20.70 18.58
CA PRO A 2 -23.32 -19.83 17.88
C PRO A 2 -22.83 -19.42 16.49
N GLN A 3 -23.74 -18.98 15.62
CA GLN A 3 -23.42 -18.48 14.27
C GLN A 3 -22.60 -17.19 14.30
N THR A 4 -22.79 -16.37 15.33
CA THR A 4 -21.99 -15.17 15.60
C THR A 4 -21.21 -15.39 16.89
N ILE A 5 -19.91 -15.12 16.85
CA ILE A 5 -18.98 -15.32 17.94
C ILE A 5 -18.33 -13.96 18.27
N THR A 6 -18.09 -13.73 19.57
CA THR A 6 -17.29 -12.60 20.06
C THR A 6 -15.93 -13.15 20.46
N LEU A 7 -14.86 -12.64 19.83
CA LEU A 7 -13.49 -12.92 20.20
C LEU A 7 -12.98 -11.76 21.05
N ASP A 8 -12.33 -12.04 22.17
CA ASP A 8 -11.54 -11.04 22.91
C ASP A 8 -10.08 -11.23 22.53
N VAL A 9 -9.52 -10.29 21.77
CA VAL A 9 -8.15 -10.37 21.25
C VAL A 9 -7.31 -9.33 21.97
N GLY A 10 -6.44 -9.77 22.89
CA GLY A 10 -5.60 -8.87 23.68
C GLY A 10 -6.38 -7.78 24.43
N GLY A 11 -7.65 -8.02 24.79
CA GLY A 11 -8.54 -7.06 25.46
C GLY A 11 -9.50 -6.33 24.51
N ARG A 12 -9.38 -6.47 23.19
CA ARG A 12 -10.28 -5.87 22.20
C ARG A 12 -11.30 -6.87 21.68
N LYS A 13 -12.58 -6.55 21.80
CA LYS A 13 -13.67 -7.42 21.34
C LYS A 13 -13.94 -7.29 19.84
N PHE A 14 -13.96 -8.43 19.15
CA PHE A 14 -14.32 -8.56 17.75
C PHE A 14 -15.52 -9.46 17.59
N ARG A 15 -16.61 -8.92 17.04
CA ARG A 15 -17.80 -9.70 16.69
C ARG A 15 -17.75 -10.13 15.24
N THR A 16 -17.91 -11.42 14.97
CA THR A 16 -17.84 -11.97 13.61
C THR A 16 -18.68 -13.24 13.46
N ALA A 17 -18.94 -13.66 12.23
CA ALA A 17 -19.59 -14.92 11.95
C ALA A 17 -18.61 -16.09 12.10
N LYS A 18 -19.08 -17.22 12.64
CA LYS A 18 -18.31 -18.46 12.74
C LYS A 18 -17.78 -18.90 11.37
N ALA A 19 -18.63 -18.86 10.36
CA ALA A 19 -18.28 -19.19 8.98
C ALA A 19 -17.14 -18.33 8.43
N THR A 20 -17.03 -17.05 8.80
CA THR A 20 -15.91 -16.19 8.36
C THR A 20 -14.58 -16.71 8.89
N LEU A 21 -14.54 -17.15 10.15
CA LEU A 21 -13.33 -17.69 10.77
C LEU A 21 -12.98 -19.07 10.18
N GLU A 22 -13.97 -19.95 10.01
CA GLU A 22 -13.76 -21.31 9.49
C GLU A 22 -13.27 -21.32 8.03
N HIS A 23 -13.80 -20.44 7.17
CA HIS A 23 -13.36 -20.34 5.78
C HIS A 23 -12.05 -19.56 5.64
N GLY A 24 -11.85 -18.52 6.45
CA GLY A 24 -10.73 -17.61 6.32
C GLY A 24 -9.43 -18.09 6.97
N SER A 25 -9.49 -19.08 7.88
CA SER A 25 -8.35 -19.51 8.69
C SER A 25 -8.38 -21.02 8.95
N GLY A 26 -7.27 -21.69 8.64
CA GLY A 26 -7.09 -23.11 8.98
C GLY A 26 -7.03 -23.36 10.49
N TRP A 27 -6.48 -22.40 11.24
CA TRP A 27 -6.36 -22.48 12.69
C TRP A 27 -7.74 -22.45 13.34
N PHE A 28 -8.58 -21.46 12.98
CA PHE A 28 -9.94 -21.37 13.51
C PHE A 28 -10.81 -22.55 13.10
N ARG A 29 -10.69 -23.05 11.86
CA ARG A 29 -11.41 -24.26 11.41
C ARG A 29 -11.12 -25.47 12.31
N THR A 30 -9.87 -25.64 12.72
CA THR A 30 -9.43 -26.72 13.61
C THR A 30 -9.88 -26.44 15.04
N GLN A 31 -9.67 -25.21 15.52
CA GLN A 31 -9.92 -24.84 16.91
C GLN A 31 -11.40 -24.79 17.26
N LEU A 32 -12.26 -24.26 16.37
CA LEU A 32 -13.72 -24.22 16.56
C LEU A 32 -14.37 -25.61 16.53
N SER A 33 -13.65 -26.61 16.01
CA SER A 33 -14.07 -28.03 16.04
C SER A 33 -13.56 -28.76 17.29
N SER A 34 -12.65 -28.15 18.06
CA SER A 34 -12.05 -28.74 19.26
C SER A 34 -12.95 -28.55 20.49
N PRO A 35 -13.11 -29.57 21.35
CA PRO A 35 -13.81 -29.43 22.63
C PRO A 35 -13.20 -28.34 23.53
N LYS A 36 -11.91 -28.03 23.38
CA LYS A 36 -11.21 -27.01 24.18
C LYS A 36 -11.67 -25.58 23.88
N PHE A 37 -12.24 -25.33 22.70
CA PHE A 37 -12.75 -24.00 22.31
C PHE A 37 -14.26 -23.89 22.48
N SER A 38 -14.85 -24.74 23.33
CA SER A 38 -16.30 -24.80 23.55
C SER A 38 -16.78 -23.95 24.72
N THR A 39 -15.89 -23.61 25.65
CA THR A 39 -16.19 -22.80 26.84
C THR A 39 -15.76 -21.34 26.62
N PRO A 40 -16.72 -20.42 26.42
CA PRO A 40 -16.43 -19.00 26.45
C PRO A 40 -16.15 -18.52 27.88
N ASP A 41 -15.60 -17.32 28.01
CA ASP A 41 -15.48 -16.60 29.27
C ASP A 41 -16.86 -16.22 29.84
N ALA A 42 -16.88 -15.70 31.07
CA ALA A 42 -18.10 -15.33 31.80
C ALA A 42 -19.00 -14.34 31.03
N ASP A 43 -18.42 -13.54 30.13
CA ASP A 43 -19.11 -12.57 29.30
C ASP A 43 -19.54 -13.11 27.92
N GLY A 44 -19.30 -14.41 27.65
CA GLY A 44 -19.62 -15.09 26.40
C GLY A 44 -18.61 -14.90 25.28
N SER A 45 -17.45 -14.28 25.54
CA SER A 45 -16.37 -14.11 24.56
C SER A 45 -15.35 -15.26 24.58
N TYR A 46 -14.52 -15.36 23.54
CA TYR A 46 -13.41 -16.32 23.47
C TYR A 46 -12.10 -15.56 23.45
N PHE A 47 -11.29 -15.72 24.49
CA PHE A 47 -10.01 -15.05 24.59
C PHE A 47 -8.97 -15.59 23.61
N LEU A 48 -8.22 -14.68 23.01
CA LEU A 48 -7.08 -14.90 22.14
C LEU A 48 -5.94 -13.99 22.59
N ASP A 49 -4.81 -14.60 22.94
CA ASP A 49 -3.57 -13.89 23.30
C ASP A 49 -2.82 -13.49 22.02
N ALA A 50 -3.29 -12.42 21.38
CA ALA A 50 -2.79 -11.93 20.09
C ALA A 50 -2.88 -10.40 20.01
N ASP A 51 -2.12 -9.82 19.09
CA ASP A 51 -2.15 -8.39 18.84
C ASP A 51 -3.49 -8.00 18.18
N PRO A 52 -4.32 -7.17 18.82
CA PRO A 52 -5.61 -6.80 18.27
C PRO A 52 -5.49 -6.06 16.93
N ASP A 53 -4.47 -5.22 16.72
CA ASP A 53 -4.30 -4.40 15.51
C ASP A 53 -3.93 -5.24 14.30
N LEU A 54 -3.01 -6.20 14.47
CA LEU A 54 -2.73 -7.18 13.43
C LEU A 54 -3.96 -8.05 13.15
N PHE A 55 -4.66 -8.49 14.20
CA PHE A 55 -5.87 -9.30 14.05
C PHE A 55 -6.98 -8.57 13.28
N ALA A 56 -7.12 -7.25 13.42
CA ALA A 56 -8.08 -6.47 12.66
C ALA A 56 -7.84 -6.56 11.15
N HIS A 57 -6.57 -6.59 10.72
CA HIS A 57 -6.21 -6.79 9.31
C HIS A 57 -6.53 -8.22 8.85
N LEU A 58 -6.20 -9.23 9.67
CA LEU A 58 -6.56 -10.63 9.38
C LEU A 58 -8.06 -10.79 9.22
N LEU A 59 -8.86 -10.26 10.16
CA LEU A 59 -10.30 -10.37 10.12
C LEU A 59 -10.92 -9.64 8.92
N ARG A 60 -10.36 -8.49 8.53
CA ARG A 60 -10.79 -7.78 7.32
C ARG A 60 -10.55 -8.64 6.07
N PHE A 61 -9.39 -9.29 5.98
CA PHE A 61 -9.08 -10.21 4.89
C PHE A 61 -9.98 -11.45 4.90
N MET A 62 -10.19 -12.09 6.05
CA MET A 62 -11.09 -13.25 6.17
C MET A 62 -12.53 -12.94 5.75
N ARG A 63 -13.00 -11.70 5.95
CA ARG A 63 -14.31 -11.25 5.48
C ARG A 63 -14.37 -11.06 3.96
N ARG A 64 -13.25 -10.69 3.32
CA ARG A 64 -13.13 -10.35 1.90
C ARG A 64 -11.76 -10.82 1.38
N PRO A 65 -11.61 -12.09 1.00
CA PRO A 65 -10.31 -12.69 0.68
C PRO A 65 -9.64 -12.10 -0.57
N ASP A 66 -10.36 -11.31 -1.37
CA ASP A 66 -9.82 -10.62 -2.54
C ASP A 66 -9.33 -9.20 -2.23
N THR A 67 -9.47 -8.73 -0.98
CA THR A 67 -9.08 -7.38 -0.55
C THR A 67 -7.86 -7.42 0.36
N PHE A 68 -6.70 -7.14 -0.20
CA PHE A 68 -5.42 -7.16 0.51
C PHE A 68 -5.10 -5.82 1.18
N PRO A 69 -4.44 -5.82 2.35
CA PRO A 69 -4.05 -4.59 3.03
C PRO A 69 -2.90 -3.87 2.30
N LEU A 70 -3.07 -2.57 2.09
CA LEU A 70 -2.03 -1.70 1.54
C LEU A 70 -1.54 -0.74 2.63
N PHE A 71 -0.30 -0.93 3.08
CA PHE A 71 0.39 -0.08 4.04
C PHE A 71 1.46 0.71 3.32
N TRP A 72 1.03 1.75 2.64
CA TRP A 72 1.91 2.62 1.87
C TRP A 72 1.49 4.07 2.08
N ASP A 73 2.49 4.92 2.29
CA ASP A 73 2.34 6.37 2.21
C ASP A 73 3.48 6.98 1.39
N ARG A 74 3.25 8.17 0.85
CA ARG A 74 4.22 8.84 -0.03
C ARG A 74 5.55 9.15 0.67
N VAL A 75 5.51 9.48 1.96
CA VAL A 75 6.65 10.04 2.70
C VAL A 75 7.55 8.92 3.23
N ARG A 76 6.95 7.88 3.81
CA ARG A 76 7.65 6.76 4.45
C ARG A 76 7.76 5.55 3.52
N GLY A 77 6.97 5.51 2.45
CA GLY A 77 6.90 4.39 1.52
C GLY A 77 6.05 3.24 2.09
N PHE A 78 6.44 2.01 1.76
CA PHE A 78 5.79 0.82 2.31
C PHE A 78 6.23 0.59 3.76
N ASP A 79 5.28 0.27 4.64
CA ASP A 79 5.58 -0.17 6.00
C ASP A 79 6.00 -1.66 6.01
N PHE A 80 7.26 -1.91 5.68
CA PHE A 80 7.81 -3.26 5.61
C PHE A 80 7.79 -3.99 6.96
N ASP A 81 7.92 -3.27 8.06
CA ASP A 81 7.85 -3.85 9.41
C ASP A 81 6.43 -4.35 9.71
N LEU A 82 5.41 -3.54 9.42
CA LEU A 82 4.02 -3.95 9.57
C LEU A 82 3.67 -5.15 8.68
N TYR A 83 4.18 -5.20 7.44
CA TYR A 83 4.02 -6.37 6.59
C TYR A 83 4.68 -7.63 7.19
N ALA A 84 5.88 -7.52 7.76
CA ALA A 84 6.58 -8.64 8.37
C ALA A 84 5.86 -9.16 9.65
N ARG A 85 5.36 -8.25 10.49
CA ARG A 85 4.55 -8.61 11.66
C ARG A 85 3.23 -9.26 11.25
N LEU A 86 2.55 -8.69 10.26
CA LEU A 86 1.30 -9.25 9.75
C LEU A 86 1.49 -10.63 9.10
N GLU A 87 2.61 -10.86 8.40
CA GLU A 87 2.94 -12.18 7.84
C GLU A 87 3.03 -13.24 8.94
N ARG A 88 3.74 -12.94 10.04
CA ARG A 88 3.88 -13.85 11.18
C ARG A 88 2.53 -14.17 11.82
N GLU A 89 1.71 -13.16 12.03
CA GLU A 89 0.37 -13.32 12.60
C GLU A 89 -0.53 -14.13 11.66
N ALA A 90 -0.51 -13.83 10.36
CA ALA A 90 -1.24 -14.57 9.34
C ALA A 90 -0.79 -16.04 9.26
N ALA A 91 0.50 -16.32 9.43
CA ALA A 91 1.02 -17.68 9.48
C ALA A 91 0.53 -18.44 10.72
N PHE A 92 0.52 -17.79 11.89
CA PHE A 92 0.01 -18.37 13.13
C PHE A 92 -1.47 -18.77 13.01
N PHE A 93 -2.31 -17.84 12.52
CA PHE A 93 -3.73 -18.10 12.28
C PHE A 93 -3.98 -18.89 10.99
N GLN A 94 -2.97 -19.33 10.25
CA GLN A 94 -3.10 -20.10 9.01
C GLN A 94 -4.03 -19.41 7.98
N VAL A 95 -3.88 -18.11 7.80
CA VAL A 95 -4.54 -17.30 6.78
C VAL A 95 -3.70 -17.34 5.49
N CYS A 96 -3.64 -18.52 4.87
CA CYS A 96 -2.65 -18.85 3.84
C CYS A 96 -2.63 -17.88 2.65
N GLY A 97 -3.80 -17.44 2.17
CA GLY A 97 -3.88 -16.52 1.04
C GLY A 97 -3.20 -15.17 1.31
N LEU A 98 -3.27 -14.68 2.55
CA LEU A 98 -2.59 -13.45 2.95
C LEU A 98 -1.08 -13.67 3.09
N VAL A 99 -0.66 -14.79 3.69
CA VAL A 99 0.76 -15.16 3.82
C VAL A 99 1.43 -15.22 2.45
N GLU A 100 0.83 -15.96 1.50
CA GLU A 100 1.36 -16.12 0.14
C GLU A 100 1.47 -14.78 -0.59
N TRP A 101 0.48 -13.90 -0.40
CA TRP A 101 0.47 -12.57 -1.01
C TRP A 101 1.58 -11.65 -0.46
N ILE A 102 1.80 -11.65 0.86
CA ILE A 102 2.87 -10.87 1.51
C ILE A 102 4.25 -11.42 1.10
N GLN A 103 4.44 -12.74 1.13
CA GLN A 103 5.70 -13.40 0.76
C GLN A 103 6.10 -13.12 -0.69
N ARG A 104 5.12 -13.10 -1.60
CA ARG A 104 5.32 -12.73 -3.01
C ARG A 104 5.51 -11.23 -3.23
N ARG A 105 5.49 -10.42 -2.16
CA ARG A 105 5.62 -8.96 -2.17
C ARG A 105 4.65 -8.29 -3.15
N GLN A 106 3.43 -8.83 -3.27
CA GLN A 106 2.46 -8.36 -4.25
C GLN A 106 2.01 -6.91 -3.98
N TYR A 107 2.11 -6.43 -2.74
CA TYR A 107 1.90 -5.02 -2.39
C TYR A 107 2.78 -4.06 -3.19
N LEU A 108 3.98 -4.46 -3.62
CA LEU A 108 4.86 -3.62 -4.43
C LEU A 108 4.26 -3.31 -5.82
N LYS A 109 3.35 -4.16 -6.30
CA LYS A 109 2.66 -3.95 -7.59
C LYS A 109 1.51 -2.94 -7.49
N ALA A 110 1.09 -2.57 -6.28
CA ALA A 110 0.00 -1.63 -6.06
C ALA A 110 0.41 -0.17 -6.34
N VAL A 111 1.73 0.12 -6.35
CA VAL A 111 2.27 1.47 -6.58
C VAL A 111 3.22 1.41 -7.77
N THR A 112 2.97 2.24 -8.78
CA THR A 112 3.82 2.34 -9.98
C THR A 112 4.56 3.68 -9.98
N VAL A 113 5.89 3.64 -10.00
CA VAL A 113 6.71 4.84 -10.18
C VAL A 113 7.04 5.00 -11.66
N THR A 114 6.59 6.10 -12.25
CA THR A 114 6.90 6.44 -13.65
C THR A 114 7.91 7.58 -13.66
N VAL A 115 9.10 7.33 -14.21
CA VAL A 115 10.13 8.36 -14.41
C VAL A 115 10.03 8.88 -15.83
N HIS A 116 9.78 10.18 -15.97
CA HIS A 116 9.78 10.83 -17.27
C HIS A 116 11.19 11.31 -17.62
N LYS A 117 11.57 11.20 -18.90
CA LYS A 117 12.82 11.79 -19.40
C LYS A 117 12.77 13.31 -19.18
N PRO A 118 13.91 13.95 -18.84
CA PRO A 118 13.97 15.39 -18.72
C PRO A 118 13.58 16.03 -20.05
N VAL A 119 12.72 17.06 -19.98
CA VAL A 119 12.27 17.82 -21.15
C VAL A 119 12.94 19.19 -21.10
N VAL A 120 13.60 19.57 -22.19
CA VAL A 120 14.15 20.92 -22.36
C VAL A 120 13.09 21.78 -23.02
N GLN A 121 12.64 22.83 -22.34
CA GLN A 121 11.67 23.79 -22.86
C GLN A 121 12.17 25.22 -22.64
N ASP A 122 11.75 26.12 -23.51
CA ASP A 122 11.93 27.55 -23.27
C ASP A 122 11.09 27.96 -22.05
N VAL A 123 11.69 28.72 -21.13
CA VAL A 123 11.06 29.12 -19.87
C VAL A 123 9.76 29.89 -20.12
N MET A 124 9.68 30.62 -21.23
CA MET A 124 8.49 31.39 -21.62
C MET A 124 7.33 30.51 -22.12
N SER A 125 7.59 29.24 -22.41
CA SER A 125 6.60 28.25 -22.85
C SER A 125 6.10 27.34 -21.72
N MET A 126 6.59 27.52 -20.49
CA MET A 126 6.13 26.74 -19.34
C MET A 126 4.77 27.30 -18.85
N SER A 127 3.67 26.61 -19.16
CA SER A 127 2.37 26.89 -18.54
C SER A 127 2.22 26.13 -17.23
N SER A 128 1.69 26.80 -16.20
CA SER A 128 1.40 26.22 -14.88
C SER A 128 0.16 25.33 -14.85
N ASP A 129 -0.68 25.39 -15.89
CA ASP A 129 -2.03 24.82 -15.89
C ASP A 129 -2.06 23.37 -16.37
N ALA A 130 -1.15 22.55 -15.85
CA ALA A 130 -1.20 21.12 -16.07
C ALA A 130 -2.23 20.49 -15.11
N THR A 131 -3.41 20.15 -15.62
CA THR A 131 -4.40 19.36 -14.88
C THR A 131 -3.77 18.03 -14.48
N GLN A 132 -3.56 17.82 -13.19
CA GLN A 132 -3.06 16.55 -12.66
C GLN A 132 -4.23 15.61 -12.43
N ARG A 133 -4.04 14.34 -12.77
CA ARG A 133 -5.01 13.32 -12.40
C ARG A 133 -4.92 13.09 -10.88
N VAL A 134 -6.06 12.88 -10.24
CA VAL A 134 -6.14 12.69 -8.77
C VAL A 134 -5.40 11.42 -8.31
N ASP A 135 -5.22 10.44 -9.20
CA ASP A 135 -4.48 9.20 -8.97
C ASP A 135 -2.97 9.32 -9.22
N GLN A 136 -2.47 10.52 -9.54
CA GLN A 136 -1.07 10.76 -9.86
C GLN A 136 -0.51 11.89 -9.02
N ASP A 137 0.72 11.68 -8.57
CA ASP A 137 1.49 12.67 -7.86
C ASP A 137 2.81 12.85 -8.59
N VAL A 138 3.10 14.09 -9.00
CA VAL A 138 4.21 14.39 -9.91
C VAL A 138 5.18 15.34 -9.25
N GLU A 139 6.37 14.85 -8.92
CA GLU A 139 7.50 15.67 -8.51
C GLU A 139 8.30 16.10 -9.73
N ARG A 140 8.56 17.40 -9.87
CA ARG A 140 9.32 17.97 -10.99
C ARG A 140 10.57 18.65 -10.48
N LEU A 141 11.74 18.16 -10.89
CA LEU A 141 13.00 18.88 -10.75
C LEU A 141 13.20 19.78 -11.97
N VAL A 142 13.16 21.10 -11.77
CA VAL A 142 13.42 22.08 -12.83
C VAL A 142 14.85 22.59 -12.71
N VAL A 143 15.64 22.44 -13.77
CA VAL A 143 17.00 22.97 -13.86
C VAL A 143 17.03 24.06 -14.92
N LEU A 144 17.27 25.30 -14.49
CA LEU A 144 17.42 26.43 -15.40
C LEU A 144 18.82 26.42 -16.00
N GLN A 145 18.92 26.42 -17.33
CA GLN A 145 20.17 26.53 -18.06
C GLN A 145 20.11 27.71 -19.02
N SER A 146 21.18 28.50 -19.07
CA SER A 146 21.32 29.58 -20.04
C SER A 146 22.10 29.09 -21.27
N ARG A 147 21.59 29.40 -22.46
CA ARG A 147 22.31 29.17 -23.73
C ARG A 147 22.70 30.50 -24.34
N GLN A 148 23.96 30.60 -24.75
CA GLN A 148 24.45 31.76 -25.50
C GLN A 148 23.99 31.64 -26.94
N VAL A 149 23.12 32.56 -27.36
CA VAL A 149 22.59 32.63 -28.74
C VAL A 149 23.06 33.94 -29.33
N TYR A 150 23.57 33.91 -30.56
CA TYR A 150 23.90 35.15 -31.27
C TYR A 150 22.61 35.90 -31.62
N VAL A 151 22.55 37.18 -31.26
CA VAL A 151 21.46 38.09 -31.61
C VAL A 151 22.00 39.09 -32.63
N CYS A 152 21.37 39.13 -33.81
CA CYS A 152 21.78 40.04 -34.87
C CYS A 152 21.51 41.50 -34.45
N PRO A 153 22.47 42.42 -34.57
CA PRO A 153 22.27 43.84 -34.26
C PRO A 153 21.16 44.51 -35.09
N ARG A 154 20.80 43.93 -36.24
CA ARG A 154 19.69 44.38 -37.10
C ARG A 154 18.34 43.75 -36.75
N ASN A 155 18.26 42.95 -35.68
CA ASN A 155 17.07 42.25 -35.22
C ASN A 155 16.38 41.35 -36.27
N VAL A 156 17.17 40.76 -37.18
CA VAL A 156 16.66 39.81 -38.19
C VAL A 156 16.62 38.41 -37.59
N ALA A 157 15.41 37.85 -37.41
CA ALA A 157 15.20 36.56 -36.74
C ALA A 157 15.94 35.38 -37.38
N GLN A 158 16.14 35.42 -38.71
CA GLN A 158 16.81 34.37 -39.49
C GLN A 158 18.33 34.26 -39.20
N HIS A 159 18.92 35.26 -38.54
CA HIS A 159 20.34 35.25 -38.16
C HIS A 159 20.58 34.75 -36.73
N ARG A 160 19.55 34.25 -36.04
CA ARG A 160 19.66 33.75 -34.67
C ARG A 160 20.22 32.32 -34.68
N CYS A 161 21.51 32.16 -34.39
CA CYS A 161 22.19 30.86 -34.38
C CYS A 161 22.75 30.52 -32.98
N ALA A 162 22.76 29.23 -32.64
CA ALA A 162 23.49 28.73 -31.48
C ALA A 162 25.00 28.85 -31.73
N ARG A 163 25.79 29.28 -30.73
CA ARG A 163 27.25 29.19 -30.84
C ARG A 163 27.64 27.71 -30.90
N SER A 164 28.18 27.26 -32.04
CA SER A 164 28.80 25.94 -32.15
C SER A 164 30.01 25.90 -31.22
N SER A 165 30.02 25.00 -30.24
CA SER A 165 31.21 24.69 -29.46
C SER A 165 32.17 23.91 -30.36
N VAL A 166 33.03 24.63 -31.08
CA VAL A 166 34.21 24.05 -31.69
C VAL A 166 35.28 23.97 -30.60
N GLY A 167 35.55 22.75 -30.14
CA GLY A 167 36.72 22.38 -29.36
C GLY A 167 37.35 21.18 -30.03
#